data_AF-A0A142X5X1-F1
#
_entry.id   AF-A0A142X5X1-F1
#
_cell.length_a   1.000
_cell.length_b   1.000
_cell.length_c   1.000
_cell.angle_alpha   90.00
_cell.angle_beta   90.00
_cell.angle_gamma   90.00
#
_symmetry.space_group_name_H-M   'P 1'
#
loop_
_entity.id
_entity.type
_entity.pdbx_description
1 polymer ?
#
loop_
_entity_poly.entity_id
_entity_poly.type
_entity_poly.pdbx_seq_one_letter_code
_entity_poly.pdbx_strand_id
1 'polypeptide(L)'
;MIPRDIHQLIREYSAEVAEAFRELRATYPSVEIRPLNRTIPRRGTLPSGRTYSFHGIGCLFELQDVVVDMDFGPDGRIDGFDAWRLNLFAESRDQPEWTLEALGNALAELLRDGKVVRLTSALASHLYFPANEESPSV
;
A
#
# COMPACT_ATOMS: atom_id res chain seq x y z
N MET A 1 -15.34 -22.78 -2.25
CA MET A 1 -14.43 -21.66 -1.94
C MET A 1 -13.37 -21.64 -3.01
N ILE A 2 -13.34 -20.63 -3.88
CA ILE A 2 -12.26 -20.48 -4.87
C ILE A 2 -11.03 -20.03 -4.07
N PRO A 3 -9.87 -20.71 -4.16
CA PRO A 3 -8.65 -20.25 -3.51
C PRO A 3 -8.37 -18.83 -3.97
N ARG A 4 -8.31 -17.89 -3.02
CA ARG A 4 -7.97 -16.51 -3.34
C ARG A 4 -6.49 -16.49 -3.73
N ASP A 5 -6.19 -15.90 -4.88
CA ASP A 5 -4.84 -15.86 -5.45
C ASP A 5 -4.07 -14.65 -4.87
N ILE A 6 -2.77 -14.79 -4.63
CA ILE A 6 -1.91 -13.70 -4.16
C ILE A 6 -1.96 -12.51 -5.13
N HIS A 7 -2.06 -12.77 -6.43
CA HIS A 7 -2.22 -11.70 -7.41
C HIS A 7 -3.54 -10.95 -7.23
N GLN A 8 -4.61 -11.62 -6.80
CA GLN A 8 -5.87 -10.96 -6.50
C GLN A 8 -5.74 -10.08 -5.24
N LEU A 9 -5.11 -10.60 -4.18
CA LEU A 9 -4.88 -9.81 -2.97
C LEU A 9 -4.05 -8.54 -3.25
N ILE A 10 -2.95 -8.67 -3.99
CA ILE A 10 -2.09 -7.54 -4.37
C ILE A 10 -2.89 -6.52 -5.20
N ARG A 11 -3.68 -6.96 -6.19
CA ARG A 11 -4.50 -6.04 -7.00
C ARG A 11 -5.53 -5.29 -6.15
N GLU A 12 -6.21 -5.98 -5.25
CA GLU A 12 -7.22 -5.38 -4.37
C GLU A 12 -6.57 -4.39 -3.38
N TYR A 13 -5.43 -4.76 -2.80
CA TYR A 13 -4.63 -3.87 -1.96
C TYR A 13 -4.20 -2.61 -2.72
N SER A 14 -3.61 -2.76 -3.91
CA SER A 14 -3.13 -1.63 -4.70
C SER A 14 -4.27 -0.72 -5.17
N ALA A 15 -5.44 -1.28 -5.48
CA ALA A 15 -6.62 -0.49 -5.81
C ALA A 15 -7.09 0.35 -4.61
N GLU A 16 -7.12 -0.24 -3.41
CA GLU A 16 -7.51 0.46 -2.18
C GLU A 16 -6.52 1.59 -1.84
N VAL A 17 -5.20 1.34 -1.98
CA VAL A 17 -4.18 2.39 -1.81
C VAL A 17 -4.39 3.53 -2.79
N ALA A 18 -4.57 3.22 -4.08
CA ALA A 18 -4.77 4.22 -5.11
C ALA A 18 -6.03 5.06 -4.88
N GLU A 19 -7.12 4.42 -4.45
CA GLU A 19 -8.37 5.10 -4.12
C GLU A 19 -8.22 6.03 -2.91
N ALA A 20 -7.70 5.51 -1.80
CA ALA A 20 -7.49 6.28 -0.58
C ALA A 20 -6.54 7.48 -0.81
N PHE A 21 -5.44 7.25 -1.52
CA PHE A 21 -4.46 8.29 -1.82
C PHE A 21 -5.03 9.36 -2.77
N ARG A 22 -5.83 8.97 -3.77
CA ARG A 22 -6.53 9.90 -4.65
C ARG A 22 -7.47 10.82 -3.88
N GLU A 23 -8.20 10.29 -2.90
CA GLU A 23 -9.08 11.10 -2.05
C GLU A 23 -8.30 12.08 -1.17
N LEU A 24 -7.19 11.63 -0.58
CA LEU A 24 -6.28 12.47 0.20
C LEU A 24 -5.73 13.63 -0.66
N ARG A 25 -5.30 13.33 -1.90
CA ARG A 25 -4.82 14.34 -2.85
C ARG A 25 -5.89 15.33 -3.27
N ALA A 26 -7.13 14.87 -3.46
CA ALA A 26 -8.26 15.76 -3.74
C ALA A 26 -8.59 16.68 -2.56
N THR A 27 -8.36 16.23 -1.34
CA THR A 27 -8.56 17.03 -0.11
C THR A 27 -7.47 18.09 0.07
N TYR A 28 -6.24 17.81 -0.37
CA TYR A 28 -5.09 18.71 -0.25
C TYR A 28 -4.43 19.02 -1.62
N PRO A 29 -5.14 19.65 -2.57
CA PRO A 29 -4.71 19.73 -3.98
C PRO A 29 -3.47 20.62 -4.21
N SER A 30 -3.23 21.59 -3.33
CA SER A 30 -2.11 22.54 -3.45
C SER A 30 -0.88 22.13 -2.64
N VAL A 31 -0.87 20.92 -2.10
CA VAL A 31 0.16 20.45 -1.17
C VAL A 31 0.73 19.13 -1.68
N GLU A 32 2.06 19.08 -1.77
CA GLU A 32 2.75 17.84 -2.08
C GLU A 32 2.60 16.85 -0.91
N ILE A 33 1.96 15.71 -1.14
CA ILE A 33 1.74 14.71 -0.08
C ILE A 33 3.01 13.89 0.11
N ARG A 34 3.72 14.14 1.21
CA ARG A 34 4.88 13.35 1.65
C ARG A 34 4.93 13.26 3.18
N PRO A 35 5.58 12.23 3.76
CA PRO A 35 5.57 11.94 5.20
C PRO A 35 6.06 13.08 6.11
N LEU A 36 6.93 13.96 5.60
CA LEU A 36 7.52 15.07 6.35
C LEU A 36 6.84 16.42 6.08
N ASN A 37 5.80 16.44 5.24
CA ASN A 37 5.07 17.67 4.97
C ASN A 37 4.18 18.04 6.17
N ARG A 38 4.49 19.16 6.82
CA ARG A 38 3.76 19.65 7.99
C ARG A 38 2.55 20.52 7.66
N THR A 39 2.30 20.79 6.38
CA THR A 39 1.13 21.54 5.91
C THR A 39 -0.15 20.69 5.99
N ILE A 40 -0.02 19.37 5.93
CA ILE A 40 -1.14 18.43 6.13
C ILE A 40 -1.11 17.98 7.60
N PRO A 41 -2.25 17.97 8.32
CA PRO A 41 -2.33 17.37 9.63
C PRO A 41 -1.80 15.93 9.62
N ARG A 42 -1.14 15.50 10.69
CA ARG A 42 -0.59 14.12 10.76
C ARG A 42 -1.70 13.05 10.73
N ARG A 43 -2.91 13.41 11.15
CA ARG A 43 -4.11 12.56 11.13
C ARG A 43 -5.34 13.40 10.77
N GLY A 44 -6.33 12.77 10.14
CA GLY A 44 -7.60 13.42 9.85
C GLY A 44 -8.63 12.47 9.26
N THR A 45 -9.77 13.02 8.86
CA THR A 45 -10.87 12.31 8.22
C THR A 45 -11.15 12.96 6.86
N LEU A 46 -11.27 12.12 5.83
CA LEU A 46 -11.58 12.50 4.45
C LEU A 46 -13.10 12.55 4.22
N PRO A 47 -13.59 13.19 3.15
CA PRO A 47 -15.02 13.33 2.87
C PRO A 47 -15.84 12.02 2.87
N SER A 48 -15.24 10.89 2.47
CA SER A 48 -15.87 9.56 2.50
C SER A 48 -16.09 9.01 3.92
N GLY A 49 -15.51 9.64 4.94
CA GLY A 49 -15.42 9.11 6.30
C GLY A 49 -14.15 8.30 6.55
N ARG A 50 -13.33 8.07 5.51
CA ARG A 50 -12.03 7.41 5.63
C ARG A 50 -11.10 8.22 6.53
N THR A 51 -10.48 7.60 7.51
CA THR A 51 -9.43 8.25 8.31
C THR A 51 -8.07 8.04 7.66
N TYR A 52 -7.14 8.94 7.92
CA TYR A 52 -5.74 8.80 7.54
C TYR A 52 -4.83 9.10 8.73
N SER A 53 -3.69 8.42 8.81
CA SER A 53 -2.65 8.68 9.79
C SER A 53 -1.27 8.48 9.17
N PHE A 54 -0.54 9.57 8.95
CA PHE A 54 0.86 9.51 8.54
C PHE A 54 1.72 8.89 9.65
N HIS A 55 2.69 8.07 9.25
CA HIS A 55 3.70 7.45 10.10
C HIS A 55 5.00 7.33 9.29
N GLY A 56 6.14 7.07 9.94
CA GLY A 56 7.44 6.85 9.30
C GLY A 56 7.62 7.54 7.93
N ILE A 57 7.66 6.73 6.87
CA ILE A 57 7.65 7.17 5.47
C ILE A 57 6.34 6.83 4.75
N GLY A 58 5.22 6.66 5.46
CA GLY A 58 3.98 6.10 4.94
C GLY A 58 2.71 6.75 5.47
N CYS A 59 1.57 6.15 5.12
CA CYS A 59 0.25 6.56 5.56
C CYS A 59 -0.65 5.34 5.73
N LEU A 60 -1.30 5.25 6.89
CA LEU A 60 -2.36 4.30 7.18
C LEU A 60 -3.70 4.95 6.84
N PHE A 61 -4.57 4.22 6.15
CA PHE A 61 -5.95 4.60 5.89
C PHE A 61 -6.91 3.56 6.44
N GLU A 62 -8.02 4.02 7.01
CA GLU A 62 -9.06 3.15 7.58
C GLU A 62 -10.43 3.63 7.11
N LEU A 63 -11.27 2.73 6.59
CA LEU A 63 -12.66 3.00 6.24
C LEU A 63 -13.51 1.81 6.64
N GLN A 64 -14.42 2.03 7.61
CA GLN A 64 -15.17 0.94 8.25
C GLN A 64 -14.20 -0.11 8.80
N ASP A 65 -14.31 -1.36 8.37
CA ASP A 65 -13.44 -2.45 8.79
C ASP A 65 -12.20 -2.61 7.91
N VAL A 66 -12.10 -1.88 6.78
CA VAL A 66 -10.98 -2.01 5.84
C VAL A 66 -9.81 -1.12 6.26
N VAL A 67 -8.64 -1.74 6.39
CA VAL A 67 -7.38 -1.08 6.77
C VAL A 67 -6.37 -1.26 5.65
N VAL A 68 -5.78 -0.16 5.17
CA VAL A 68 -4.71 -0.21 4.18
C VAL A 68 -3.54 0.68 4.62
N ASP A 69 -2.34 0.11 4.69
CA ASP A 69 -1.10 0.82 5.02
C ASP A 69 -0.19 0.83 3.80
N MET A 70 0.35 1.99 3.45
CA MET A 70 1.32 2.16 2.37
C MET A 70 2.55 2.95 2.82
N ASP A 71 3.69 2.67 2.21
CA ASP A 71 4.88 3.52 2.26
C ASP A 71 5.09 4.24 0.93
N PHE A 72 5.64 5.45 0.99
CA PHE A 72 6.09 6.13 -0.22
C PHE A 72 7.41 5.51 -0.69
N GLY A 73 7.40 4.95 -1.89
CA GLY A 73 8.59 4.52 -2.61
C GLY A 73 9.33 5.68 -3.30
N PRO A 74 10.42 5.37 -4.02
CA PRO A 74 11.15 6.34 -4.84
C PRO A 74 10.21 7.09 -5.79
N ASP A 75 10.52 8.35 -6.06
CA ASP A 75 9.77 9.23 -6.96
C ASP A 75 8.27 9.38 -6.62
N GLY A 76 7.89 9.12 -5.37
CA GLY A 76 6.50 9.25 -4.91
C GLY A 76 5.62 8.05 -5.24
N ARG A 77 6.21 6.91 -5.64
CA ARG A 77 5.47 5.65 -5.83
C ARG A 77 4.67 5.28 -4.57
N ILE A 78 3.45 4.82 -4.77
CA ILE A 78 2.55 4.36 -3.70
C ILE A 78 2.16 2.88 -3.87
N ASP A 79 2.68 2.22 -4.89
CA ASP A 79 2.34 0.86 -5.28
C ASP A 79 3.31 -0.18 -4.71
N GLY A 80 4.15 0.23 -3.75
CA GLY A 80 5.03 -0.66 -3.01
C GLY A 80 4.29 -1.38 -1.89
N PHE A 81 4.58 -2.67 -1.70
CA PHE A 81 3.97 -3.50 -0.66
C PHE A 81 4.95 -4.49 -0.06
N ASP A 82 4.64 -5.00 1.12
CA ASP A 82 5.37 -6.10 1.76
C ASP A 82 4.39 -7.08 2.40
N ALA A 83 4.90 -8.18 2.96
CA ALA A 83 4.07 -9.21 3.59
C ALA A 83 3.25 -8.65 4.77
N TRP A 84 3.78 -7.67 5.51
CA TRP A 84 3.11 -7.11 6.68
C TRP A 84 1.91 -6.25 6.27
N ARG A 85 2.07 -5.41 5.25
CA ARG A 85 0.98 -4.57 4.70
C ARG A 85 -0.14 -5.39 4.08
N LEU A 86 0.24 -6.42 3.32
CA LEU A 86 -0.74 -7.34 2.74
C LEU A 86 -1.48 -8.14 3.81
N ASN A 87 -0.79 -8.55 4.86
CA ASN A 87 -1.41 -9.25 6.00
C ASN A 87 -2.40 -8.35 6.73
N LEU A 88 -2.01 -7.11 7.07
CA LEU A 88 -2.91 -6.14 7.72
C LEU A 88 -4.18 -5.90 6.89
N PHE A 89 -4.02 -5.72 5.57
CA PHE A 89 -5.15 -5.56 4.66
C PHE A 89 -6.04 -6.82 4.60
N ALA A 90 -5.44 -8.00 4.51
CA ALA A 90 -6.17 -9.27 4.49
C ALA A 90 -6.94 -9.52 5.80
N GLU A 91 -6.32 -9.26 6.95
CA GLU A 91 -6.94 -9.39 8.28
C GLU A 91 -8.14 -8.45 8.42
N SER A 92 -8.02 -7.20 7.95
CA SER A 92 -9.11 -6.22 7.95
C SER A 92 -10.33 -6.67 7.12
N ARG A 93 -10.15 -7.64 6.21
CA ARG A 93 -11.18 -8.18 5.32
C ARG A 93 -11.59 -9.60 5.66
N ASP A 94 -11.28 -10.06 6.88
CA ASP A 94 -11.59 -11.41 7.37
C ASP A 94 -11.06 -12.50 6.42
N GLN A 95 -9.80 -12.36 5.99
CA GLN A 95 -9.09 -13.31 5.13
C GLN A 95 -7.92 -13.98 5.89
N PRO A 96 -8.21 -14.83 6.91
CA PRO A 96 -7.19 -15.40 7.79
C PRO A 96 -6.25 -16.38 7.09
N GLU A 97 -6.54 -16.80 5.85
CA GLU A 97 -5.65 -17.64 5.05
C GLU A 97 -4.33 -16.95 4.70
N TRP A 98 -4.30 -15.61 4.68
CA TRP A 98 -3.14 -14.80 4.34
C TRP A 98 -2.29 -14.47 5.57
N THR A 99 -1.64 -15.49 6.12
CA THR A 99 -0.66 -15.32 7.19
C THR A 99 0.61 -14.64 6.67
N LEU A 100 1.39 -14.01 7.56
CA LEU A 100 2.70 -13.45 7.22
C LEU A 100 3.63 -14.47 6.55
N GLU A 101 3.59 -15.73 6.99
CA GLU A 101 4.37 -16.82 6.39
C GLU A 101 3.90 -17.15 4.97
N ALA A 102 2.59 -17.32 4.76
CA ALA A 102 2.01 -17.60 3.45
C ALA A 102 2.32 -16.47 2.45
N LEU A 103 2.18 -15.21 2.88
CA LEU A 103 2.50 -14.03 2.09
C LEU A 103 4.00 -13.91 1.80
N GLY A 104 4.85 -14.19 2.79
CA GLY A 104 6.30 -14.20 2.61
C GLY A 104 6.73 -15.21 1.55
N ASN A 105 6.19 -16.43 1.60
CA ASN A 105 6.45 -17.48 0.62
C ASN A 105 5.95 -17.09 -0.78
N ALA A 106 4.72 -16.61 -0.88
CA ALA A 106 4.13 -16.20 -2.16
C ALA A 106 4.90 -15.02 -2.80
N LEU A 107 5.30 -14.01 -2.02
CA LEU A 107 6.11 -12.90 -2.51
C LEU A 107 7.51 -13.35 -2.96
N ALA A 108 8.11 -14.33 -2.29
CA ALA A 108 9.39 -14.90 -2.71
C ALA A 108 9.28 -15.65 -4.05
N GLU A 109 8.16 -16.35 -4.28
CA GLU A 109 7.85 -16.98 -5.58
C GLU A 109 7.66 -15.92 -6.67
N LEU A 110 6.85 -14.89 -6.41
CA LEU A 110 6.64 -13.79 -7.36
C LEU A 110 7.95 -13.05 -7.72
N LEU A 111 8.86 -12.89 -6.75
CA LEU A 111 10.18 -12.30 -6.98
C LEU A 111 11.03 -13.21 -7.86
N ARG A 112 11.03 -14.52 -7.59
CA ARG A 112 11.76 -15.52 -8.39
C ARG A 112 11.26 -15.58 -9.83
N ASP A 113 9.96 -15.44 -10.03
CA ASP A 113 9.29 -15.47 -11.33
C ASP A 113 9.34 -14.11 -12.06
N GLY A 114 9.99 -13.10 -11.47
CA GLY A 114 10.12 -11.76 -12.06
C GLY A 114 8.80 -11.00 -12.17
N LYS A 115 7.79 -11.36 -11.37
CA LYS A 115 6.48 -10.67 -11.33
C LYS A 115 6.50 -9.44 -10.44
N VAL A 116 7.36 -9.46 -9.43
CA VAL A 116 7.67 -8.30 -8.58
C VAL A 116 9.19 -8.09 -8.53
N VAL A 117 9.59 -6.87 -8.20
CA VAL A 117 10.98 -6.48 -8.02
C VAL A 117 11.17 -5.81 -6.65
N ARG A 118 12.38 -5.85 -6.12
CA ARG A 118 12.80 -4.98 -5.02
C ARG A 118 13.71 -3.90 -5.58
N LEU A 119 13.44 -2.65 -5.22
CA LEU A 119 14.33 -1.55 -5.62
C LEU A 119 15.58 -1.59 -4.75
N THR A 120 16.75 -1.28 -5.34
CA THR A 120 18.03 -1.26 -4.64
C THR A 120 18.21 -0.04 -3.74
N SER A 121 17.22 0.85 -3.65
CA SER A 121 17.30 2.03 -2.79
C SER A 121 17.10 1.65 -1.32
N ALA A 122 17.91 2.24 -0.44
CA ALA A 122 17.85 1.98 1.00
C ALA A 122 16.50 2.38 1.64
N LEU A 123 15.74 3.27 0.99
CA LEU A 123 14.45 3.77 1.48
C LEU A 123 13.29 2.80 1.22
N ALA A 124 13.42 1.89 0.26
CA ALA A 124 12.34 0.99 -0.15
C ALA A 124 12.80 -0.47 -0.30
N SER A 125 13.94 -0.85 0.28
CA SER A 125 14.50 -2.21 0.16
C SER A 125 13.61 -3.29 0.79
N HIS A 126 12.71 -2.91 1.69
CA HIS A 126 11.71 -3.80 2.30
C HIS A 126 10.47 -3.99 1.42
N LEU A 127 10.23 -3.11 0.44
CA LEU A 127 9.06 -3.14 -0.42
C LEU A 127 9.33 -3.94 -1.70
N TYR A 128 8.31 -4.68 -2.11
CA TYR A 128 8.15 -5.23 -3.44
C TYR A 128 7.32 -4.26 -4.28
N PHE A 129 7.63 -4.22 -5.57
CA PHE A 129 6.95 -3.41 -6.56
C PHE A 129 6.56 -4.28 -7.77
N PRO A 130 5.45 -4.01 -8.48
CA PRO A 130 5.16 -4.69 -9.73
C PRO A 130 6.30 -4.52 -10.74
N ALA A 131 6.65 -5.59 -11.46
CA ALA A 131 7.77 -5.59 -12.41
C ALA A 131 7.51 -4.81 -13.71
N ASN A 132 6.25 -4.54 -14.05
CA ASN A 132 5.89 -3.76 -15.24
C ASN A 132 6.01 -2.27 -14.93
N GLU A 133 7.04 -1.63 -15.49
CA GLU A 133 7.24 -0.19 -15.46
C GLU A 133 6.14 0.55 -16.23
N GLU A 134 5.08 0.92 -15.52
CA GLU A 134 4.49 2.26 -15.62
C GLU A 134 4.05 2.60 -14.20
N SER A 135 4.96 3.17 -13.40
CA SER A 135 4.53 3.88 -12.20
C SER A 135 3.50 4.91 -12.66
N PRO A 136 2.27 4.94 -12.10
CA PRO A 136 1.36 6.03 -12.39
C PRO A 136 2.10 7.31 -12.03
N SER A 137 2.37 8.13 -13.04
CA SER A 137 3.01 9.42 -12.87
C SER A 137 2.13 10.23 -11.92
N VAL A 138 2.69 10.57 -10.75
CA VAL A 138 2.02 11.42 -9.77
C VAL A 138 2.01 12.86 -10.28
#